data_AF-A0A3B8V635-F1
#
_entry.id   AF-A0A3B8V635-F1
#
_cell.length_a   1.000
_cell.length_b   1.000
_cell.length_c   1.000
_cell.angle_alpha   90.00
_cell.angle_beta   90.00
_cell.angle_gamma   90.00
#
_symmetry.space_group_name_H-M   'P 1'
#
loop_
_entity.id
_entity.type
_entity.pdbx_description
1 polymer ?
#
loop_
_entity_poly.entity_id
_entity_poly.type
_entity_poly.pdbx_seq_one_letter_code
_entity_poly.pdbx_strand_id
1 'polypeptide(L)'
;MYCRSCRYGLEGLNAGRCPECGLPFDPTDPATYVDWRYKPQALIGFMAAGFVFGFATLGFWGALQPSYGHSQSAAFYTLAGIGAIFGTIAAILAGWLRWWLGQIPLLLVGVLGAWAGLFLASDHGYRVWQRGPNPPDEAFADTAPIGFLLAGWIPSGIFVGLVFGAALLLFRWQRRRRHAGGVEG
;
A
#
# COMPACT_ATOMS: atom_id res chain seq x y z
N MET A 1 14.30 -22.08 -4.18
CA MET A 1 14.47 -23.16 -3.16
C MET A 1 15.86 -23.05 -2.54
N TYR A 2 15.97 -23.11 -1.21
CA TYR A 2 17.25 -23.05 -0.52
C TYR A 2 17.41 -24.18 0.50
N CYS A 3 18.64 -24.66 0.70
CA CYS A 3 18.96 -25.65 1.71
C CYS A 3 18.69 -25.13 3.13
N ARG A 4 18.14 -25.97 4.01
CA ARG A 4 17.84 -25.64 5.41
C ARG A 4 19.06 -25.37 6.28
N SER A 5 20.18 -26.05 6.02
CA SER A 5 21.39 -25.95 6.83
C SER A 5 22.29 -24.81 6.33
N CYS A 6 22.82 -24.92 5.11
CA CYS A 6 23.82 -23.99 4.59
C CYS A 6 23.27 -22.85 3.70
N ARG A 7 21.96 -22.83 3.44
CA ARG A 7 21.30 -21.82 2.57
C ARG A 7 21.76 -21.80 1.10
N TYR A 8 22.41 -22.84 0.61
CA TYR A 8 22.75 -22.98 -0.80
C TYR A 8 21.47 -23.02 -1.69
N GLY A 9 21.55 -22.44 -2.89
CA GLY A 9 20.46 -22.41 -3.86
C GLY A 9 20.24 -23.78 -4.49
N LEU A 10 19.06 -24.38 -4.29
CA LEU A 10 18.71 -25.71 -4.79
C LEU A 10 17.90 -25.66 -6.10
N GLU A 11 17.80 -24.50 -6.72
CA GLU A 11 17.06 -24.33 -7.98
C GLU A 11 17.82 -24.99 -9.14
N GLY A 12 17.13 -25.83 -9.92
CA GLY A 12 17.71 -26.56 -11.04
C GLY A 12 18.45 -27.85 -10.67
N LEU A 13 18.55 -28.20 -9.38
CA LEU A 13 19.12 -29.47 -8.94
C LEU A 13 18.05 -30.57 -8.93
N ASN A 14 18.43 -31.76 -9.42
CA ASN A 14 17.65 -32.97 -9.24
C ASN A 14 17.58 -33.33 -7.74
N ALA A 15 16.48 -33.93 -7.30
CA ALA A 15 16.27 -34.36 -5.92
C ALA A 15 17.46 -35.17 -5.39
N GLY A 16 17.87 -34.95 -4.14
CA GLY A 16 19.06 -35.61 -3.61
C GLY A 16 19.64 -34.95 -2.37
N ARG A 17 20.92 -34.58 -2.42
CA ARG A 17 21.65 -33.95 -1.31
C ARG A 17 22.17 -32.59 -1.72
N CYS A 18 22.19 -31.65 -0.78
CA CYS A 18 22.79 -30.35 -0.97
C CYS A 18 24.30 -30.49 -1.26
N PRO A 19 24.85 -29.88 -2.32
CA PRO A 19 26.27 -30.00 -2.68
C PRO A 19 27.22 -29.51 -1.58
N GLU A 20 26.82 -28.45 -0.87
CA GLU A 20 27.66 -27.80 0.15
C GLU A 20 27.68 -28.53 1.50
N CYS A 21 26.57 -29.14 1.92
CA CYS A 21 26.43 -29.66 3.29
C CYS A 21 25.92 -31.10 3.39
N GLY A 22 25.62 -31.74 2.26
CA GLY A 22 25.15 -33.12 2.21
C GLY A 22 23.74 -33.37 2.77
N LEU A 23 23.05 -32.31 3.21
CA LEU A 23 21.68 -32.42 3.75
C LEU A 23 20.74 -32.94 2.65
N PRO A 24 19.97 -34.00 2.90
CA PRO A 24 18.99 -34.49 1.94
C PRO A 24 17.90 -33.43 1.72
N PHE A 25 17.54 -33.23 0.46
CA PHE A 25 16.43 -32.40 0.05
C PHE A 25 15.62 -33.10 -1.03
N ASP A 26 14.32 -32.91 -0.96
CA ASP A 26 13.36 -33.38 -1.94
C ASP A 26 12.55 -32.17 -2.44
N PRO A 27 12.65 -31.82 -3.74
CA PRO A 27 11.87 -30.74 -4.33
C PRO A 27 10.36 -30.91 -4.16
N THR A 28 9.89 -32.15 -4.03
CA THR A 28 8.47 -32.48 -3.86
C THR A 28 8.01 -32.37 -2.40
N ASP A 29 8.94 -32.34 -1.45
CA ASP A 29 8.65 -32.18 -0.02
C ASP A 29 9.08 -30.79 0.51
N PRO A 30 8.13 -29.86 0.72
CA PRO A 30 8.42 -28.55 1.31
C PRO A 30 8.99 -28.62 2.74
N ALA A 31 8.90 -29.77 3.40
CA ALA A 31 9.55 -30.03 4.68
C ALA A 31 11.08 -30.26 4.57
N THR A 32 11.67 -30.25 3.38
CA THR A 32 13.11 -30.52 3.20
C THR A 32 13.93 -29.31 2.77
N TYR A 33 13.29 -28.26 2.26
CA TYR A 33 13.93 -27.01 1.87
C TYR A 33 13.30 -25.81 2.59
N VAL A 34 13.95 -24.66 2.53
CA VAL A 34 13.34 -23.38 2.94
C VAL A 34 13.15 -22.56 1.70
N ASP A 35 11.95 -22.02 1.53
CA ASP A 35 11.77 -20.92 0.61
C ASP A 35 12.01 -19.61 1.35
N TRP A 36 13.29 -19.25 1.50
CA TRP A 36 13.74 -18.03 2.19
C TRP A 36 13.14 -16.75 1.57
N ARG A 37 12.54 -16.86 0.38
CA ARG A 37 11.92 -15.74 -0.33
C ARG A 37 10.67 -15.19 0.36
N TYR A 38 10.03 -15.92 1.30
CA TYR A 38 8.76 -15.49 1.93
C TYR A 38 8.89 -14.69 3.24
N LYS A 39 9.83 -15.02 4.14
CA LYS A 39 10.05 -14.26 5.39
C LYS A 39 10.50 -12.79 5.20
N PRO A 40 11.40 -12.43 4.27
CA PRO A 40 11.77 -11.03 4.06
C PRO A 40 10.62 -10.23 3.43
N GLN A 41 9.68 -10.85 2.71
CA GLN A 41 8.58 -10.11 2.07
C GLN A 41 7.58 -9.53 3.08
N ALA A 42 7.30 -10.21 4.18
CA ALA A 42 6.51 -9.62 5.26
C ALA A 42 7.23 -8.43 5.86
N LEU A 43 8.51 -8.58 6.22
CA LEU A 43 9.30 -7.49 6.78
C LEU A 43 9.37 -6.30 5.80
N ILE A 44 9.60 -6.54 4.51
CA ILE A 44 9.57 -5.52 3.47
C ILE A 44 8.19 -4.83 3.43
N GLY A 45 7.10 -5.59 3.50
CA GLY A 45 5.75 -5.04 3.53
C GLY A 45 5.50 -4.14 4.74
N PHE A 46 5.91 -4.56 5.95
CA PHE A 46 5.82 -3.73 7.16
C PHE A 46 6.69 -2.47 7.09
N MET A 47 7.94 -2.61 6.63
CA MET A 47 8.85 -1.47 6.48
C MET A 47 8.30 -0.47 5.45
N ALA A 48 7.84 -0.96 4.29
CA ALA A 48 7.22 -0.14 3.26
C ALA A 48 5.94 0.56 3.77
N ALA A 49 5.08 -0.15 4.50
CA ALA A 49 3.91 0.44 5.15
C ALA A 49 4.30 1.55 6.14
N GLY A 50 5.34 1.34 6.95
CA GLY A 50 5.87 2.35 7.87
C GLY A 50 6.39 3.58 7.15
N PHE A 51 7.14 3.42 6.06
CA PHE A 51 7.60 4.55 5.24
C PHE A 51 6.45 5.31 4.60
N VAL A 52 5.51 4.61 3.96
CA VAL A 52 4.32 5.23 3.35
C VAL A 52 3.53 6.02 4.39
N PHE A 53 3.30 5.42 5.56
CA PHE A 53 2.62 6.08 6.67
C PHE A 53 3.36 7.33 7.16
N GLY A 54 4.68 7.23 7.35
CA GLY A 54 5.52 8.35 7.78
C GLY A 54 5.47 9.51 6.78
N PHE A 55 5.66 9.25 5.49
CA PHE A 55 5.59 10.29 4.45
C PHE A 55 4.20 10.88 4.27
N ALA A 56 3.14 10.07 4.35
CA ALA A 56 1.76 10.57 4.32
C ALA A 56 1.50 11.51 5.50
N THR A 57 1.94 11.13 6.70
CA THR A 57 1.81 11.94 7.93
C THR A 57 2.54 13.27 7.79
N LEU A 58 3.76 13.28 7.26
CA LEU A 58 4.51 14.51 6.97
C LEU A 58 3.80 15.38 5.93
N GLY A 59 3.23 14.78 4.89
CA GLY A 59 2.43 15.48 3.88
C GLY A 59 1.21 16.17 4.49
N PHE A 60 0.43 15.45 5.29
CA PHE A 60 -0.72 16.01 5.99
C PHE A 60 -0.31 17.12 6.96
N TRP A 61 0.75 16.92 7.73
CA TRP A 61 1.25 17.93 8.66
C TRP A 61 1.63 19.24 7.94
N GLY A 62 2.28 19.14 6.78
CA GLY A 62 2.62 20.30 5.95
C GLY A 62 1.38 20.99 5.38
N ALA A 63 0.41 20.22 4.89
CA ALA A 63 -0.82 20.75 4.30
C ALA A 63 -1.80 21.36 5.33
N LEU A 64 -1.68 20.99 6.60
CA LEU A 64 -2.47 21.56 7.71
C LEU A 64 -1.84 22.82 8.33
N GLN A 65 -0.68 23.28 7.83
CA GLN A 65 -0.07 24.51 8.34
C GLN A 65 -0.96 25.72 8.07
N PRO A 66 -1.02 26.72 8.99
CA PRO A 66 -1.87 27.91 8.83
C PRO A 66 -1.59 28.74 7.56
N SER A 67 -0.39 28.61 7.00
CA SER A 67 0.04 29.30 5.79
C SER A 67 -0.41 28.60 4.49
N TYR A 68 -0.93 27.38 4.57
CA TYR A 68 -1.34 26.58 3.42
C TYR A 68 -2.87 26.66 3.22
N GLY A 69 -3.33 26.93 1.99
CA GLY A 69 -4.76 26.94 1.65
C GLY A 69 -5.40 28.33 1.53
N HIS A 70 -5.03 29.08 0.49
CA HIS A 70 -5.66 30.37 0.16
C HIS A 70 -7.13 30.26 -0.29
N SER A 71 -7.57 29.07 -0.72
CA SER A 71 -8.95 28.80 -1.11
C SER A 71 -9.44 27.47 -0.54
N GLN A 72 -10.75 27.37 -0.30
CA GLN A 72 -11.42 26.15 0.15
C GLN A 72 -11.09 24.96 -0.76
N SER A 73 -11.12 25.16 -2.08
CA SER A 73 -10.86 24.11 -3.06
C SER A 73 -9.39 23.67 -3.05
N ALA A 74 -8.44 24.59 -2.90
CA ALA A 74 -7.02 24.23 -2.79
C ALA A 74 -6.73 23.42 -1.53
N ALA A 75 -7.32 23.81 -0.39
CA ALA A 75 -7.22 23.07 0.87
C ALA A 75 -7.76 21.64 0.72
N PHE A 76 -8.96 21.50 0.13
CA PHE A 76 -9.58 20.20 -0.07
C PHE A 76 -8.76 19.30 -1.00
N TYR A 77 -8.41 19.77 -2.21
CA TYR A 77 -7.70 18.95 -3.19
C TYR A 77 -6.29 18.58 -2.74
N THR A 78 -5.61 19.41 -1.97
CA THR A 78 -4.28 19.09 -1.43
C THR A 78 -4.36 17.92 -0.46
N LEU A 79 -5.23 17.98 0.54
CA LEU A 79 -5.36 16.93 1.56
C LEU A 79 -5.93 15.63 0.98
N ALA A 80 -6.98 15.73 0.16
CA ALA A 80 -7.54 14.57 -0.53
C ALA A 80 -6.52 13.95 -1.50
N GLY A 81 -5.76 14.79 -2.21
CA GLY A 81 -4.70 14.39 -3.13
C GLY A 81 -3.57 13.63 -2.44
N ILE A 82 -3.08 14.12 -1.29
CA ILE A 82 -2.07 13.41 -0.48
C ILE A 82 -2.57 12.01 -0.12
N GLY A 83 -3.79 11.91 0.41
CA GLY A 83 -4.40 10.62 0.74
C GLY A 83 -4.52 9.68 -0.46
N ALA A 84 -4.96 10.19 -1.62
CA ALA A 84 -5.10 9.42 -2.85
C ALA A 84 -3.74 8.94 -3.40
N ILE A 85 -2.71 9.79 -3.38
CA ILE A 85 -1.36 9.45 -3.84
C ILE A 85 -0.77 8.34 -2.98
N PHE A 86 -0.76 8.51 -1.66
CA PHE A 86 -0.18 7.49 -0.77
C PHE A 86 -1.02 6.20 -0.73
N GLY A 87 -2.34 6.31 -0.83
CA GLY A 87 -3.22 5.16 -1.03
C GLY A 87 -2.88 4.36 -2.30
N THR A 88 -2.63 5.07 -3.41
CA THR A 88 -2.21 4.47 -4.68
C THR A 88 -0.86 3.77 -4.56
N ILE A 89 0.14 4.45 -3.97
CA ILE A 89 1.48 3.89 -3.75
C ILE A 89 1.38 2.60 -2.92
N ALA A 90 0.63 2.64 -1.80
CA ALA A 90 0.46 1.50 -0.93
C ALA A 90 -0.19 0.31 -1.65
N ALA A 91 -1.25 0.56 -2.44
CA ALA A 91 -1.95 -0.45 -3.22
C ALA A 91 -1.05 -1.10 -4.29
N ILE A 92 -0.25 -0.31 -4.99
CA ILE A 92 0.70 -0.81 -6.00
C ILE A 92 1.79 -1.67 -5.33
N LEU A 93 2.37 -1.19 -4.21
CA LEU A 93 3.38 -1.95 -3.46
C LEU A 93 2.79 -3.27 -2.93
N ALA A 94 1.55 -3.27 -2.46
CA ALA A 94 0.86 -4.49 -2.04
C ALA A 94 0.67 -5.46 -3.22
N GLY A 95 0.27 -4.98 -4.40
CA GLY A 95 0.11 -5.83 -5.59
C GLY A 95 1.41 -6.49 -6.06
N TRP A 96 2.55 -5.85 -5.78
CA TRP A 96 3.88 -6.38 -6.11
C TRP A 96 4.31 -7.52 -5.18
N LEU A 97 3.99 -7.42 -3.89
CA LEU A 97 4.29 -8.45 -2.88
C LEU A 97 3.55 -9.76 -3.18
N ARG A 98 4.20 -10.91 -2.94
CA ARG A 98 3.61 -12.23 -3.20
C ARG A 98 2.90 -12.82 -1.99
N TRP A 99 3.23 -12.36 -0.79
CA TRP A 99 2.72 -12.92 0.46
C TRP A 99 1.71 -11.99 1.11
N TRP A 100 0.53 -12.53 1.42
CA TRP A 100 -0.64 -11.77 1.90
C TRP A 100 -0.36 -11.01 3.20
N LEU A 101 0.46 -11.54 4.11
CA LEU A 101 0.83 -10.86 5.36
C LEU A 101 1.68 -9.60 5.13
N GLY A 102 2.40 -9.48 4.02
CA GLY A 102 3.05 -8.22 3.63
C GLY A 102 2.10 -7.24 2.96
N GLN A 103 1.01 -7.73 2.35
CA GLN A 103 0.01 -6.92 1.66
C GLN A 103 -0.93 -6.22 2.64
N ILE A 104 -1.38 -6.92 3.69
CA ILE A 104 -2.32 -6.39 4.69
C ILE A 104 -1.88 -5.03 5.27
N PRO A 105 -0.67 -4.88 5.83
CA PRO A 105 -0.29 -3.60 6.45
C PRO A 105 -0.25 -2.46 5.43
N LEU A 106 0.18 -2.71 4.19
CA LEU A 106 0.15 -1.72 3.10
C LEU A 106 -1.29 -1.33 2.73
N LEU A 107 -2.19 -2.31 2.60
CA LEU A 107 -3.59 -2.03 2.27
C LEU A 107 -4.30 -1.27 3.39
N LEU A 108 -4.04 -1.62 4.66
CA LEU A 108 -4.58 -0.88 5.81
C LEU A 108 -4.07 0.56 5.83
N VAL A 109 -2.76 0.77 5.67
CA VAL A 109 -2.18 2.12 5.58
C VAL A 109 -2.76 2.90 4.39
N GLY A 110 -2.95 2.25 3.24
CA GLY A 110 -3.55 2.87 2.07
C GLY A 110 -4.99 3.32 2.30
N VAL A 111 -5.83 2.45 2.86
CA VAL A 111 -7.24 2.78 3.16
C VAL A 111 -7.32 3.87 4.22
N LEU A 112 -6.57 3.74 5.32
CA LEU A 112 -6.55 4.74 6.39
C LEU A 112 -5.99 6.09 5.92
N GLY A 113 -4.96 6.08 5.07
CA GLY A 113 -4.39 7.31 4.49
C GLY A 113 -5.36 8.02 3.54
N ALA A 114 -6.05 7.27 2.67
CA ALA A 114 -7.06 7.84 1.79
C ALA A 114 -8.28 8.35 2.58
N TRP A 115 -8.71 7.62 3.61
CA TRP A 115 -9.80 8.02 4.50
C TRP A 115 -9.45 9.28 5.28
N ALA A 116 -8.27 9.32 5.92
CA ALA A 116 -7.78 10.49 6.62
C ALA A 116 -7.66 11.69 5.69
N GLY A 117 -7.19 11.49 4.45
CA GLY A 117 -7.15 12.54 3.42
C GLY A 117 -8.53 13.13 3.12
N LEU A 118 -9.56 12.30 2.92
CA LEU A 118 -10.94 12.76 2.71
C LEU A 118 -11.51 13.51 3.92
N PHE A 119 -11.32 12.95 5.11
CA PHE A 119 -11.80 13.55 6.36
C PHE A 119 -11.13 14.91 6.62
N LEU A 120 -9.79 14.95 6.59
CA LEU A 120 -9.02 16.18 6.81
C LEU A 120 -9.29 17.21 5.73
N ALA A 121 -9.41 16.80 4.46
CA ALA A 121 -9.80 17.69 3.37
C ALA A 121 -11.16 18.35 3.62
N SER A 122 -12.13 17.57 4.09
CA SER A 122 -13.46 18.08 4.42
C SER A 122 -13.43 19.01 5.63
N ASP A 123 -12.85 18.60 6.76
CA ASP A 123 -12.79 19.44 7.97
C ASP A 123 -12.03 20.75 7.71
N HIS A 124 -10.84 20.66 7.12
CA HIS A 124 -10.01 21.83 6.86
C HIS A 124 -10.65 22.75 5.80
N GLY A 125 -11.22 22.19 4.74
CA GLY A 125 -11.94 22.94 3.71
C GLY A 125 -13.12 23.73 4.29
N TYR A 126 -13.90 23.11 5.19
CA TYR A 126 -15.01 23.81 5.87
C TYR A 126 -14.51 24.94 6.77
N ARG A 127 -13.43 24.72 7.54
CA ARG A 127 -12.85 25.79 8.37
C ARG A 127 -12.35 26.97 7.54
N VAL A 128 -11.77 26.71 6.36
CA VAL A 128 -11.35 27.76 5.43
C VAL A 128 -12.57 28.50 4.88
N TRP A 129 -13.64 27.78 4.51
CA TRP A 129 -14.87 28.38 4.01
C TRP A 129 -15.56 29.27 5.05
N GLN A 130 -15.66 28.81 6.30
CA GLN A 130 -16.26 29.54 7.42
C GLN A 130 -15.51 30.82 7.80
N ARG A 131 -14.20 30.88 7.55
CA ARG A 131 -13.36 32.07 7.81
C ARG A 131 -13.33 33.03 6.61
N GLY A 132 -13.95 32.67 5.50
CA GLY A 132 -14.00 33.50 4.31
C GLY A 132 -14.81 34.79 4.54
N PRO A 133 -14.68 35.79 3.65
CA PRO A 133 -15.50 36.99 3.70
C PRO A 133 -16.97 36.66 3.40
N ASN A 134 -17.89 37.08 4.27
CA ASN A 134 -19.34 36.86 4.15
C ASN A 134 -19.71 35.38 3.91
N PRO A 135 -19.40 34.45 4.84
CA PRO A 135 -19.71 33.04 4.65
C PRO A 135 -21.23 32.83 4.61
N PRO A 136 -21.77 32.04 3.67
CA PRO A 136 -23.18 31.72 3.63
C PRO A 136 -23.55 30.78 4.80
N ASP A 137 -24.83 30.77 5.18
CA ASP A 137 -25.33 29.93 6.29
C ASP A 137 -25.03 28.43 6.08
N GLU A 138 -25.00 27.97 4.83
CA GLU A 138 -24.64 26.60 4.45
C GLU A 138 -23.24 26.18 4.91
N ALA A 139 -22.30 27.12 5.08
CA ALA A 139 -20.95 26.84 5.56
C ALA A 139 -20.93 26.34 7.02
N PHE A 140 -22.02 26.56 7.75
CA PHE A 140 -22.20 26.13 9.14
C PHE A 140 -23.15 24.92 9.26
N ALA A 141 -23.57 24.33 8.15
CA ALA A 141 -24.31 23.07 8.18
C ALA A 141 -23.37 21.91 8.55
N ASP A 142 -23.58 21.29 9.71
CA ASP A 142 -22.69 20.30 10.36
C ASP A 142 -22.54 18.94 9.64
N THR A 143 -23.01 18.78 8.40
CA THR A 143 -23.23 17.46 7.81
C THR A 143 -22.02 16.87 7.08
N ALA A 144 -21.08 17.66 6.59
CA ALA A 144 -20.05 17.13 5.67
C ALA A 144 -18.84 16.44 6.36
N PRO A 145 -18.19 17.01 7.39
CA PRO A 145 -17.03 16.35 8.01
C PRO A 145 -17.41 15.04 8.70
N ILE A 146 -18.61 14.99 9.32
CA ILE A 146 -19.10 13.80 10.02
C ILE A 146 -19.39 12.65 9.04
N GLY A 147 -19.87 12.96 7.83
CA GLY A 147 -20.09 11.96 6.79
C GLY A 147 -18.79 11.24 6.39
N PHE A 148 -17.71 11.99 6.15
CA PHE A 148 -16.41 11.39 5.83
C PHE A 148 -15.75 10.71 7.04
N LEU A 149 -15.98 11.20 8.25
CA LEU A 149 -15.50 10.54 9.46
C LEU A 149 -16.10 9.13 9.59
N LEU A 150 -17.43 9.01 9.45
CA LEU A 150 -18.15 7.76 9.68
C LEU A 150 -18.08 6.78 8.50
N ALA A 151 -18.19 7.29 7.28
CA ALA A 151 -18.38 6.47 6.08
C ALA A 151 -17.25 6.60 5.05
N GLY A 152 -16.29 7.52 5.24
CA GLY A 152 -15.23 7.76 4.26
C GLY A 152 -14.30 6.56 4.01
N TRP A 153 -14.24 5.60 4.93
CA TRP A 153 -13.48 4.36 4.74
C TRP A 153 -14.06 3.49 3.61
N ILE A 154 -15.35 3.64 3.27
CA ILE A 154 -16.00 2.91 2.16
C ILE A 154 -15.44 3.35 0.81
N PRO A 155 -15.54 4.64 0.39
CA PRO A 155 -14.95 5.08 -0.88
C PRO A 155 -13.43 4.88 -0.89
N SER A 156 -12.73 5.04 0.24
CA SER A 156 -11.29 4.74 0.33
C SER A 156 -10.99 3.25 0.12
N GLY A 157 -11.77 2.36 0.71
CA GLY A 157 -11.65 0.92 0.54
C GLY A 157 -11.88 0.48 -0.90
N ILE A 158 -12.93 1.02 -1.55
CA ILE A 158 -13.23 0.78 -2.96
C ILE A 158 -12.06 1.27 -3.83
N PHE A 159 -11.61 2.51 -3.63
CA PHE A 159 -10.49 3.10 -4.38
C PHE A 159 -9.21 2.26 -4.27
N VAL A 160 -8.76 1.98 -3.04
CA VAL A 160 -7.53 1.21 -2.80
C VAL A 160 -7.68 -0.22 -3.32
N GLY A 161 -8.84 -0.84 -3.14
CA GLY A 161 -9.14 -2.19 -3.62
C GLY A 161 -9.06 -2.31 -5.15
N LEU A 162 -9.60 -1.31 -5.88
CA LEU A 162 -9.53 -1.27 -7.34
C LEU A 162 -8.09 -1.11 -7.83
N VAL A 163 -7.32 -0.18 -7.25
CA VAL A 163 -5.91 0.03 -7.60
C VAL A 163 -5.09 -1.23 -7.30
N PHE A 164 -5.29 -1.85 -6.13
CA PHE A 164 -4.63 -3.10 -5.76
C PHE A 164 -4.98 -4.23 -6.72
N GLY A 165 -6.26 -4.41 -7.07
CA GLY A 165 -6.70 -5.42 -8.02
C GLY A 165 -6.06 -5.24 -9.39
N ALA A 166 -6.04 -4.01 -9.92
CA ALA A 166 -5.38 -3.69 -11.18
C ALA A 166 -3.87 -3.98 -11.14
N ALA A 167 -3.18 -3.54 -10.07
CA ALA A 167 -1.76 -3.79 -9.88
C ALA A 167 -1.45 -5.30 -9.77
N LEU A 168 -2.25 -6.04 -9.01
CA LEU A 168 -2.09 -7.49 -8.84
C LEU A 168 -2.22 -8.22 -10.18
N LEU A 169 -3.23 -7.88 -10.98
CA LEU A 169 -3.44 -8.45 -12.31
C LEU A 169 -2.28 -8.12 -13.25
N LEU A 170 -1.84 -6.86 -13.27
CA LEU A 170 -0.70 -6.41 -14.07
C LEU A 170 0.58 -7.17 -13.72
N PHE A 171 0.93 -7.26 -12.43
CA PHE A 171 2.13 -7.96 -11.99
C PHE A 171 2.04 -9.48 -12.19
N ARG A 172 0.85 -10.08 -12.09
CA ARG A 172 0.65 -11.50 -12.45
C ARG A 172 0.86 -11.73 -13.94
N TRP A 173 0.32 -10.87 -14.79
CA TRP A 173 0.46 -10.95 -16.24
C TRP A 173 1.93 -10.76 -16.69
N GLN A 174 2.62 -9.76 -16.16
CA GLN A 174 4.05 -9.53 -16.46
C GLN A 174 4.91 -10.73 -16.08
N ARG A 175 4.65 -11.36 -14.92
CA ARG A 175 5.37 -12.57 -14.49
C ARG A 175 5.14 -13.74 -15.43
N ARG A 176 3.89 -13.98 -15.86
CA ARG A 176 3.59 -15.03 -16.85
C ARG A 176 4.34 -14.82 -18.16
N ARG A 177 4.39 -13.59 -18.68
CA ARG A 177 5.12 -13.27 -19.91
C ARG A 177 6.63 -13.52 -19.79
N ARG A 178 7.25 -13.17 -18.67
CA ARG A 178 8.68 -13.43 -18.44
C ARG A 178 9.02 -14.92 -18.43
N HIS A 179 8.12 -15.76 -17.92
CA HIS A 179 8.32 -17.22 -17.95
C HIS A 179 8.13 -17.81 -19.36
N ALA A 180 7.24 -17.26 -20.17
CA ALA A 180 7.02 -17.73 -21.54
C ALA A 180 8.19 -17.38 -22.48
N GLY A 181 8.75 -16.17 -22.37
CA GLY A 181 9.87 -15.74 -23.22
C GLY A 181 11.25 -16.31 -22.84
N GLY A 182 11.36 -17.05 -21.74
CA GLY A 182 12.61 -17.68 -21.28
C GLY A 182 12.79 -19.13 -21.71
N VAL A 183 11.85 -19.70 -22.47
CA VAL A 183 11.89 -21.10 -22.94
C VAL A 183 12.49 -21.22 -24.36
N GLU A 184 12.73 -20.09 -25.03
CA GLU A 184 13.22 -20.04 -26.43
C GLU A 184 14.68 -19.59 -26.56
N GLY A 185 15.43 -19.46 -25.46
CA GLY A 185 16.82 -18.98 -25.44
C GLY A 185 17.82 -20.02 -24.97
#